data_AF-A0A413Q8M3-F1
#
_entry.id   AF-A0A413Q8M3-F1
#
_cell.length_a   1.000
_cell.length_b   1.000
_cell.length_c   1.000
_cell.angle_alpha   90.00
_cell.angle_beta   90.00
_cell.angle_gamma   90.00
#
_symmetry.space_group_name_H-M   'P 1'
#
loop_
_entity.id
_entity.type
_entity.pdbx_description
1 polymer ?
#
loop_
_entity_poly.entity_id
_entity_poly.type
_entity_poly.pdbx_seq_one_letter_code
_entity_poly.pdbx_strand_id
1 'polypeptide(L)'
;MLHNDLSNYIAVFHVDGAMVQDNDKIKCDNLLIDATGMKAIFVELKGTDLAHALQQINQTIDMMRDDISDCTKYARIVTSNRTNVPNIRANPEYIKLYKKAEVKISANSIEEKISSL
;
A
#
# COMPACT_ATOMS: atom_id res chain seq x y z
N MET A 1 -11.86 8.92 -4.70
CA MET A 1 -12.66 7.68 -4.55
C MET A 1 -11.93 6.58 -5.31
N LEU A 2 -12.02 5.33 -4.83
CA LEU A 2 -11.61 4.17 -5.63
C LEU A 2 -12.78 3.78 -6.52
N HIS A 3 -12.56 3.74 -7.83
CA HIS A 3 -13.58 3.34 -8.80
C HIS A 3 -13.25 1.96 -9.34
N ASN A 4 -14.20 1.04 -9.21
CA ASN A 4 -14.12 -0.34 -9.67
C ASN A 4 -14.92 -0.52 -10.97
N ASP A 5 -14.43 0.10 -12.03
CA ASP A 5 -15.09 0.11 -13.35
C ASP A 5 -15.09 -1.27 -14.01
N LEU A 6 -14.27 -2.20 -13.49
CA LEU A 6 -14.11 -3.56 -14.01
C LEU A 6 -15.05 -4.58 -13.34
N SER A 7 -15.88 -4.15 -12.37
CA SER A 7 -16.73 -5.05 -11.57
C SER A 7 -15.95 -6.15 -10.83
N ASN A 8 -14.69 -5.88 -10.45
CA ASN A 8 -13.88 -6.81 -9.68
C ASN A 8 -14.44 -7.00 -8.27
N TYR A 9 -14.25 -8.16 -7.66
CA TYR A 9 -14.59 -8.35 -6.25
C TYR A 9 -13.48 -7.81 -5.37
N ILE A 10 -13.70 -6.62 -4.79
CA ILE A 10 -12.72 -5.94 -3.95
C ILE A 10 -13.12 -6.05 -2.47
N ALA A 11 -12.25 -6.64 -1.66
CA ALA A 11 -12.34 -6.57 -0.21
C ALA A 11 -11.41 -5.47 0.31
N VAL A 12 -11.88 -4.66 1.26
CA VAL A 12 -11.09 -3.60 1.91
C VAL A 12 -10.96 -3.94 3.38
N PHE A 13 -9.72 -3.95 3.85
CA PHE A 13 -9.37 -4.24 5.22
C PHE A 13 -8.65 -3.06 5.85
N HIS A 14 -9.15 -2.60 7.00
CA HIS A 14 -8.40 -1.70 7.88
C HIS A 14 -7.41 -2.56 8.66
N VAL A 15 -6.12 -2.31 8.43
CA VAL A 15 -5.04 -3.10 9.02
C VAL A 15 -4.68 -2.52 10.39
N ASP A 16 -4.47 -1.21 10.46
CA ASP A 16 -4.19 -0.52 11.71
C ASP A 16 -5.47 -0.30 12.54
N GLY A 17 -5.39 -0.59 13.83
CA GLY A 17 -6.50 -0.46 14.78
C GLY A 17 -7.65 -1.46 14.62
N ALA A 18 -7.61 -2.36 13.63
CA ALA A 18 -8.64 -3.37 13.40
C ALA A 18 -8.08 -4.78 13.25
N MET A 19 -7.57 -5.17 12.07
CA MET A 19 -7.02 -6.52 11.89
C MET A 19 -5.82 -6.80 12.79
N VAL A 20 -5.00 -5.77 13.03
CA VAL A 20 -3.86 -5.84 13.94
C VAL A 20 -4.08 -4.77 15.01
N GLN A 21 -4.50 -5.21 16.20
CA GLN A 21 -4.75 -4.31 17.34
C GLN A 21 -3.49 -3.96 18.14
N ASP A 22 -2.37 -4.59 17.81
CA ASP A 22 -1.08 -4.35 18.45
C ASP A 22 -0.48 -3.01 17.96
N ASN A 23 -0.44 -2.03 18.86
CA ASN A 23 0.07 -0.69 18.57
C ASN A 23 1.61 -0.65 18.46
N ASP A 24 2.31 -1.67 18.96
CA ASP A 24 3.77 -1.74 18.88
C ASP A 24 4.23 -2.27 17.51
N LYS A 25 3.29 -2.80 16.70
CA LYS A 25 3.57 -3.25 15.32
C LYS A 25 3.50 -2.10 14.32
N ILE A 26 4.56 -1.99 13.53
CA ILE A 26 4.66 -1.10 12.38
C ILE A 26 3.92 -1.75 11.22
N LYS A 27 2.85 -1.09 10.75
CA LYS A 27 1.91 -1.63 9.77
C LYS A 27 1.25 -0.52 8.99
N CYS A 28 0.73 -0.83 7.81
CA CYS A 28 0.05 0.16 7.00
C CYS A 28 -1.41 0.34 7.43
N ASP A 29 -2.06 1.41 6.96
CA ASP A 29 -3.45 1.71 7.32
C ASP A 29 -4.42 0.69 6.72
N ASN A 30 -4.26 0.33 5.44
CA ASN A 30 -5.23 -0.48 4.70
C ASN A 30 -4.61 -1.55 3.80
N LEU A 31 -5.34 -2.63 3.56
CA LEU A 31 -5.08 -3.65 2.54
C LEU A 31 -6.33 -3.83 1.69
N LEU A 32 -6.18 -3.78 0.37
CA LEU A 32 -7.22 -4.11 -0.57
C LEU A 32 -6.88 -5.41 -1.29
N ILE A 33 -7.83 -6.34 -1.32
CA ILE A 33 -7.72 -7.59 -2.07
C ILE A 33 -8.67 -7.53 -3.26
N ASP A 34 -8.11 -7.57 -4.46
CA ASP A 34 -8.83 -7.87 -5.69
C ASP A 34 -8.86 -9.38 -5.87
N ALA A 35 -9.98 -10.01 -5.49
CA ALA A 35 -10.16 -11.45 -5.59
C ALA A 35 -10.34 -11.93 -7.04
N THR A 36 -10.66 -11.02 -7.97
CA THR A 36 -10.80 -11.35 -9.39
C THR A 36 -9.44 -11.34 -10.09
N GLY A 37 -8.64 -10.30 -9.83
CA GLY A 37 -7.31 -10.13 -10.41
C GLY A 37 -6.17 -10.77 -9.60
N MET A 38 -6.47 -11.37 -8.44
CA MET A 38 -5.49 -11.85 -7.47
C MET A 38 -4.43 -10.77 -7.16
N LYS A 39 -4.89 -9.60 -6.73
CA LYS A 39 -4.00 -8.47 -6.36
C LYS A 39 -4.17 -8.12 -4.89
N ALA A 40 -3.06 -7.83 -4.23
CA ALA A 40 -3.00 -7.30 -2.89
C ALA A 40 -2.38 -5.89 -2.93
N ILE A 41 -3.17 -4.87 -2.61
CA ILE A 41 -2.76 -3.47 -2.66
C ILE A 41 -2.67 -2.94 -1.23
N PHE A 42 -1.45 -2.72 -0.76
CA PHE A 42 -1.14 -2.17 0.55
C PHE A 42 -1.15 -0.65 0.47
N VAL A 43 -1.98 0.01 1.28
CA VAL A 43 -2.18 1.45 1.22
C VAL A 43 -1.80 2.08 2.55
N GLU A 44 -0.91 3.06 2.46
CA GLU A 44 -0.52 3.90 3.59
C GLU A 44 -0.88 5.37 3.32
N LEU A 45 -1.58 5.99 4.26
CA LEU A 45 -1.94 7.40 4.26
C LEU A 45 -0.95 8.15 5.17
N LYS A 46 0.00 8.87 4.58
CA LYS A 46 0.93 9.71 5.35
C LYS A 46 0.94 11.15 4.88
N GLY A 47 1.23 12.04 5.82
CA GLY A 47 1.45 13.46 5.54
C GLY A 47 2.69 13.62 4.68
N THR A 48 3.85 13.70 5.33
CA THR A 48 5.16 13.96 4.70
C THR A 48 6.21 12.89 4.99
N ASP A 49 5.96 11.97 5.93
CA ASP A 49 6.93 10.94 6.32
C ASP A 49 6.81 9.69 5.45
N LEU A 50 7.51 9.76 4.32
CA LEU A 50 7.49 8.74 3.30
C LEU A 50 8.40 7.55 3.63
N ALA A 51 9.46 7.77 4.42
CA ALA A 51 10.36 6.71 4.85
C ALA A 51 9.65 5.75 5.81
N HIS A 52 8.90 6.30 6.77
CA HIS A 52 8.10 5.50 7.68
C HIS A 52 6.97 4.76 6.95
N ALA A 53 6.33 5.41 5.97
CA ALA A 53 5.31 4.76 5.13
C ALA A 53 5.85 3.52 4.38
N LEU A 54 7.05 3.61 3.80
CA LEU A 54 7.70 2.48 3.15
C LEU A 54 7.95 1.33 4.14
N GLN A 55 8.40 1.64 5.35
CA GLN A 55 8.65 0.66 6.40
C GLN A 55 7.35 -0.04 6.84
N GLN A 56 6.28 0.72 7.04
CA GLN A 56 4.94 0.20 7.36
C GLN A 56 4.43 -0.79 6.32
N ILE A 57 4.54 -0.45 5.03
CA ILE A 57 4.13 -1.37 3.97
C ILE A 57 5.04 -2.62 3.94
N ASN A 58 6.37 -2.45 4.02
CA ASN A 58 7.30 -3.57 4.04
C ASN A 58 6.99 -4.58 5.14
N GLN A 59 6.72 -4.10 6.36
CA GLN A 59 6.39 -4.95 7.49
C GLN A 59 5.03 -5.61 7.35
N THR A 60 4.04 -4.92 6.79
CA THR A 60 2.71 -5.50 6.56
C THR A 60 2.77 -6.61 5.52
N ILE A 61 3.52 -6.43 4.42
CA ILE A 61 3.74 -7.48 3.41
C ILE A 61 4.41 -8.70 4.04
N ASP A 62 5.41 -8.50 4.92
CA ASP A 62 6.08 -9.61 5.59
C ASP A 62 5.14 -10.35 6.55
N MET A 63 4.29 -9.61 7.27
CA MET A 63 3.33 -10.16 8.22
C MET A 63 2.23 -10.99 7.54
N MET A 64 1.80 -10.58 6.35
CA MET A 64 0.71 -11.20 5.59
C MET A 64 1.21 -12.11 4.47
N ARG A 65 2.51 -12.39 4.41
CA ARG A 65 3.17 -13.05 3.27
C ARG A 65 2.47 -14.34 2.86
N ASP A 66 2.10 -15.15 3.83
CA ASP A 66 1.52 -16.48 3.61
C ASP A 66 0.05 -16.36 3.16
N ASP A 67 -0.70 -15.40 3.72
CA ASP A 67 -2.12 -15.17 3.37
C ASP A 67 -2.31 -14.61 1.95
N ILE A 68 -1.30 -13.90 1.44
CA ILE A 68 -1.35 -13.26 0.12
C ILE A 68 -0.27 -13.80 -0.83
N SER A 69 0.18 -15.03 -0.64
CA SER A 69 1.22 -15.67 -1.46
C SER A 69 0.88 -15.60 -2.94
N ASP A 70 -0.39 -15.88 -3.27
CA ASP A 70 -0.90 -16.04 -4.64
C ASP A 70 -1.27 -14.70 -5.28
N CYS A 71 -1.18 -13.60 -4.52
CA CYS A 71 -1.50 -12.27 -5.03
C CYS A 71 -0.28 -11.56 -5.63
N THR A 72 -0.49 -10.86 -6.74
CA THR A 72 0.43 -9.80 -7.19
C THR A 72 0.37 -8.66 -6.18
N LYS A 73 1.53 -8.23 -5.68
CA LYS A 73 1.64 -7.28 -4.58
C LYS A 73 1.88 -5.87 -5.13
N TYR A 74 1.08 -4.93 -4.65
CA TYR A 74 1.20 -3.51 -4.97
C TYR A 74 1.30 -2.70 -3.69
N ALA A 75 2.07 -1.64 -3.74
CA ALA A 75 2.19 -0.68 -2.65
C ALA A 75 1.74 0.70 -3.14
N ARG A 76 0.87 1.34 -2.36
CA ARG A 76 0.39 2.69 -2.60
C ARG A 76 0.63 3.56 -1.39
N ILE A 77 1.42 4.61 -1.56
CA ILE A 77 1.58 5.64 -0.53
C ILE A 77 0.87 6.90 -0.98
N VAL A 78 -0.11 7.33 -0.19
CA VAL A 78 -0.87 8.55 -0.42
C VAL A 78 -0.26 9.65 0.43
N THR A 79 0.34 10.63 -0.23
CA THR A 79 0.99 11.77 0.43
C THR A 79 0.20 13.06 0.29
N SER A 80 0.37 13.97 1.24
CA SER A 80 -0.16 15.34 1.08
C SER A 80 0.59 16.10 -0.03
N ASN A 81 -0.07 17.08 -0.67
CA ASN A 81 0.52 17.95 -1.71
C ASN A 81 1.73 18.77 -1.24
N ARG A 82 2.00 18.80 0.07
CA ARG A 82 3.14 19.50 0.67
C ARG A 82 4.40 18.63 0.78
N THR A 83 4.31 17.38 0.36
CA THR A 83 5.42 16.42 0.46
C THR A 83 6.34 16.59 -0.72
N ASN A 84 7.54 17.09 -0.45
CA ASN A 84 8.61 17.02 -1.42
C ASN A 84 9.08 15.57 -1.47
N VAL A 85 9.13 14.96 -2.66
CA VAL A 85 9.57 13.55 -2.86
C VAL A 85 10.98 13.50 -3.50
N PRO A 86 12.01 14.21 -2.99
CA PRO A 86 13.32 14.12 -3.60
C PRO A 86 13.95 12.75 -3.27
N ASN A 87 14.42 12.08 -4.32
CA ASN A 87 15.31 10.93 -4.28
C ASN A 87 14.83 9.68 -3.50
N ILE A 88 13.52 9.42 -3.46
CA ILE A 88 13.01 8.20 -2.80
C ILE A 88 13.53 6.89 -3.40
N ARG A 89 13.88 6.88 -4.69
CA ARG A 89 14.40 5.68 -5.35
C ARG A 89 15.74 5.21 -4.77
N ALA A 90 16.49 6.11 -4.11
CA ALA A 90 17.71 5.76 -3.39
C ALA A 90 17.46 5.30 -1.95
N ASN A 91 16.21 5.39 -1.44
CA ASN A 91 15.88 4.94 -0.10
C ASN A 91 15.97 3.40 -0.02
N PRO A 92 16.71 2.81 0.94
CA PRO A 92 16.81 1.37 1.10
C PRO A 92 15.47 0.66 1.29
N GLU A 93 14.52 1.28 1.99
CA GLU A 93 13.17 0.72 2.18
C GLU A 93 12.37 0.72 0.88
N TYR A 94 12.57 1.72 0.01
CA TYR A 94 11.98 1.73 -1.32
C TYR A 94 12.55 0.59 -2.17
N ILE A 95 13.87 0.39 -2.14
CA ILE A 95 14.52 -0.70 -2.89
C ILE A 95 14.03 -2.06 -2.39
N LYS A 96 13.91 -2.25 -1.07
CA LYS A 96 13.35 -3.47 -0.48
C LYS A 96 11.90 -3.68 -0.93
N LEU A 97 11.08 -2.64 -0.86
CA LEU A 97 9.68 -2.71 -1.19
C LEU A 97 9.47 -2.99 -2.68
N TYR A 98 10.22 -2.32 -3.55
CA TYR A 98 10.19 -2.52 -5.00
C TYR A 98 10.52 -3.95 -5.42
N LYS A 99 11.37 -4.66 -4.65
CA LYS A 99 11.65 -6.08 -4.88
C LYS A 99 10.50 -7.00 -4.46
N LYS A 100 9.62 -6.55 -3.56
CA LYS A 100 8.48 -7.33 -3.02
C LYS A 100 7.17 -7.01 -3.73
N ALA A 101 7.02 -5.80 -4.25
CA ALA A 101 5.77 -5.25 -4.76
C ALA A 101 6.02 -4.16 -5.80
N GLU A 102 5.06 -3.98 -6.71
CA GLU A 102 5.05 -2.81 -7.58
C GLU A 102 4.60 -1.57 -6.80
N VAL A 103 5.48 -0.56 -6.72
CA VAL A 103 5.28 0.61 -5.87
C VAL A 103 4.78 1.80 -6.69
N LYS A 104 3.61 2.33 -6.35
CA LYS A 104 3.09 3.60 -6.87
C LYS A 104 2.98 4.62 -5.74
N ILE A 105 3.50 5.82 -5.98
CA ILE A 105 3.46 6.93 -5.02
C ILE A 105 2.63 8.03 -5.65
N SER A 106 1.55 8.42 -4.99
CA SER A 106 0.63 9.45 -5.48
C SER A 106 0.50 10.55 -4.44
N ALA A 107 0.77 11.80 -4.82
CA ALA A 107 0.32 12.97 -4.06
C ALA A 107 -1.09 13.33 -4.55
N ASN A 108 -2.03 13.58 -3.62
CA ASN A 108 -3.48 13.77 -3.86
C ASN A 108 -3.89 13.82 -5.34
N SER A 109 -4.12 12.64 -5.92
CA SER A 109 -4.87 12.51 -7.16
C SER A 109 -6.29 12.16 -6.76
N ILE A 110 -7.20 13.11 -6.96
CA ILE A 110 -8.63 12.83 -6.84
C ILE A 110 -8.94 11.86 -7.99
N GLU A 111 -9.02 10.58 -7.62
CA GLU A 111 -9.38 9.41 -8.46
C GLU A 111 -8.21 8.75 -9.22
N GLU A 112 -7.91 7.52 -8.81
CA GLU A 112 -7.14 6.55 -9.60
C GLU A 112 -7.96 5.26 -9.69
N LYS A 113 -8.00 4.66 -10.88
CA LYS A 113 -8.74 3.42 -11.13
C LYS A 113 -7.95 2.23 -10.61
N ILE A 114 -8.64 1.24 -10.03
CA ILE A 114 -7.99 -0.02 -9.63
C ILE A 114 -7.36 -0.73 -10.85
N SER A 115 -7.97 -0.60 -12.03
CA SER A 115 -7.42 -1.12 -13.29
C SER A 115 -6.05 -0.52 -13.67
N SER A 116 -5.78 0.69 -13.19
CA SER A 116 -4.51 1.38 -13.44
C SER A 116 -3.44 1.07 -12.39
N LEU A 117 -3.77 0.28 -11.36
CA LEU A 117 -2.83 -0.31 -10.39
C LEU A 117 -2.35 -1.66 -10.89
#